data_AF-A0A537CJ28-F1
#
_entry.id   AF-A0A537CJ28-F1
#
_cell.length_a   1.000
_cell.length_b   1.000
_cell.length_c   1.000
_cell.angle_alpha   90.00
_cell.angle_beta   90.00
_cell.angle_gamma   90.00
#
_symmetry.space_group_name_H-M   'P 1'
#
loop_
_entity.id
_entity.type
_entity.pdbx_description
1 polymer ?
#
loop_
_entity_poly.entity_id
_entity_poly.type
_entity_poly.pdbx_seq_one_letter_code
_entity_poly.pdbx_strand_id
1 'polypeptide(L)' 'MDRLLEHINDPADLRRLDGDQLEQLARELREFIISSVSRTGGHLSSNLGTVELTIAL' A
#
# COMPACT_ATOMS: atom_id res chain seq x y z
N MET A 1 6.66 -14.82 -6.28
CA MET A 1 5.90 -13.63 -6.74
C MET A 1 6.56 -12.46 -6.07
N ASP A 2 7.26 -11.63 -6.84
CA ASP A 2 7.90 -10.43 -6.31
C ASP A 2 6.84 -9.48 -5.75
N ARG A 3 7.11 -8.93 -4.57
CA ARG A 3 6.27 -7.93 -3.91
C ARG A 3 6.71 -6.56 -4.36
N LEU A 4 5.82 -5.81 -5.04
CA LEU A 4 6.12 -4.46 -5.48
C LEU A 4 6.46 -3.54 -4.31
N LEU A 5 5.79 -3.73 -3.17
CA LEU A 5 6.00 -2.93 -1.96
C LEU A 5 7.46 -2.93 -1.48
N GLU A 6 8.21 -4.02 -1.68
CA GLU A 6 9.62 -4.14 -1.26
C GLU A 6 10.58 -3.34 -2.14
N HIS A 7 10.09 -2.83 -3.27
CA HIS A 7 10.87 -2.07 -4.26
C HIS A 7 10.53 -0.59 -4.33
N ILE A 8 9.53 -0.12 -3.58
CA ILE A 8 9.14 1.30 -3.53
C ILE A 8 9.87 1.99 -2.38
N ASN A 9 10.81 2.87 -2.70
CA ASN A 9 11.60 3.61 -1.71
C ASN A 9 11.29 5.11 -1.72
N ASP A 10 10.80 5.65 -2.84
CA ASP A 10 10.44 7.05 -3.03
C ASP A 10 9.17 7.22 -3.88
N PRO A 11 8.38 8.31 -3.74
CA PRO A 11 7.21 8.56 -4.61
C PRO A 11 7.53 8.57 -6.11
N ALA A 12 8.79 8.80 -6.52
CA ALA A 12 9.21 8.64 -7.90
C ALA A 12 9.08 7.20 -8.42
N ASP A 13 9.19 6.18 -7.57
CA ASP A 13 9.04 4.77 -7.95
C ASP A 13 7.58 4.44 -8.30
N LEU A 14 6.63 5.02 -7.57
CA LEU A 14 5.18 4.88 -7.82
C LEU A 14 4.81 5.36 -9.24
N ARG A 15 5.40 6.47 -9.68
CA ARG A 15 5.16 7.07 -11.00
C ARG A 15 5.62 6.20 -12.18
N ARG A 16 6.39 5.14 -11.92
CA ARG A 16 6.88 4.20 -12.94
C ARG A 16 5.98 2.97 -13.09
N LEU A 17 5.01 2.80 -12.19
CA LEU A 17 4.07 1.70 -12.21
C LEU A 17 2.93 1.99 -13.19
N ASP A 18 2.48 0.94 -13.88
CA ASP A 18 1.22 0.98 -14.62
C ASP A 18 0.00 0.79 -13.69
N GLY A 19 -1.21 0.89 -14.25
CA GLY A 19 -2.46 0.78 -13.48
C GLY A 19 -2.59 -0.55 -12.73
N ASP A 20 -2.27 -1.67 -13.37
CA ASP A 20 -2.38 -3.00 -12.77
C ASP A 20 -1.37 -3.17 -11.62
N GLN A 21 -0.17 -2.61 -11.79
CA GLN A 21 0.86 -2.57 -10.76
C GLN A 21 0.47 -1.68 -9.57
N LEU A 22 -0.20 -0.55 -9.82
CA LEU A 22 -0.73 0.30 -8.76
C LEU A 22 -1.84 -0.41 -7.96
N GLU A 23 -2.72 -1.15 -8.64
CA GLU A 23 -3.73 -1.99 -7.97
C GLU A 23 -3.09 -3.09 -7.13
N GLN A 24 -2.06 -3.76 -7.66
CA GLN A 24 -1.28 -4.75 -6.91
C GLN A 24 -0.63 -4.12 -5.67
N LEU A 25 0.03 -2.97 -5.82
CA LEU A 25 0.68 -2.27 -4.73
C LEU A 25 -0.31 -1.84 -3.64
N ALA A 26 -1.47 -1.31 -4.03
CA ALA A 26 -2.53 -0.95 -3.09
C ALA A 26 -2.99 -2.18 -2.27
N ARG A 27 -3.14 -3.34 -2.90
CA ARG A 27 -3.45 -4.59 -2.20
C ARG A 27 -2.35 -4.98 -1.21
N GLU A 28 -1.09 -4.96 -1.62
CA GLU A 28 0.05 -5.29 -0.76
C GLU A 28 0.15 -4.36 0.45
N LEU A 29 -0.09 -3.06 0.26
CA LEU A 29 -0.14 -2.06 1.34
C LEU A 29 -1.26 -2.37 2.34
N ARG A 30 -2.46 -2.71 1.87
CA ARG A 30 -3.59 -3.09 2.73
C ARG A 30 -3.25 -4.32 3.57
N GLU A 31 -2.69 -5.36 2.96
CA GLU A 31 -2.23 -6.57 3.67
C GLU A 31 -1.16 -6.22 4.72
N PHE A 32 -0.19 -5.39 4.36
CA PHE A 32 0.86 -4.94 5.26
C PHE A 32 0.30 -4.18 6.47
N ILE A 33 -0.60 -3.21 6.25
CA ILE A 33 -1.25 -2.43 7.32
C ILE A 33 -2.05 -3.36 8.24
N ILE A 34 -2.84 -4.29 7.70
CA ILE A 34 -3.62 -5.26 8.48
C ILE A 34 -2.67 -6.11 9.33
N SER A 35 -1.61 -6.65 8.74
CA SER A 35 -0.64 -7.50 9.47
C SER A 35 0.12 -6.74 10.56
N SER A 36 0.42 -5.45 10.34
CA SER A 36 1.19 -4.62 11.26
C SER A 36 0.34 -4.11 12.43
N VAL A 37 -0.90 -3.71 12.16
CA VAL A 37 -1.77 -3.05 13.15
C VAL A 37 -2.69 -4.04 13.87
N SER A 38 -2.99 -5.21 13.28
CA SER A 38 -3.71 -6.30 13.99
C SER A 38 -3.01 -6.73 15.29
N ARG A 39 -1.69 -6.53 15.38
CA ARG A 39 -0.90 -6.82 16.59
C ARG A 39 -1.02 -5.77 17.70
N THR A 40 -1.48 -4.55 17.39
CA THR A 40 -1.46 -3.41 18.32
C THR A 40 -2.86 -2.88 18.68
N GLY A 41 -3.93 -3.39 18.06
CA GLY A 41 -5.32 -3.09 18.45
C GLY A 41 -5.78 -1.65 18.14
N GLY A 42 -5.10 -0.93 17.25
CA GLY A 42 -5.43 0.45 16.86
C GLY A 42 -6.52 0.56 15.76
N HIS A 43 -6.92 1.79 15.43
CA HIS A 43 -7.95 2.11 14.42
C HIS A 43 -7.59 1.67 13.00
N LEU A 44 -7.77 0.38 12.70
CA LEU A 44 -7.51 -0.25 11.40
C LEU A 44 -8.28 0.42 10.25
N SER A 45 -9.52 0.86 10.52
CA SER A 45 -10.46 1.31 9.49
C SER A 45 -10.10 2.64 8.83
N SER A 46 -9.38 3.54 9.51
CA SER A 46 -9.08 4.88 8.96
C SER A 46 -7.97 4.82 7.91
N ASN A 47 -6.98 3.93 8.10
CA ASN A 47 -5.81 3.85 7.22
C ASN A 47 -6.09 3.01 5.97
N LEU A 48 -7.01 2.05 6.05
CA LEU A 48 -7.41 1.19 4.93
C LEU A 48 -8.18 1.96 3.85
N GLY A 49 -8.97 2.96 4.22
CA GLY A 49 -9.80 3.74 3.28
C GLY A 49 -9.04 4.84 2.53
N THR A 50 -7.80 5.15 2.91
CA THR A 50 -7.01 6.23 2.29
C THR A 50 -5.88 5.72 1.40
N VAL A 51 -5.63 4.41 1.34
CA VAL A 51 -4.48 3.84 0.60
C VAL A 51 -4.46 4.29 -0.85
N GLU A 52 -5.57 4.12 -1.56
CA GLU A 52 -5.67 4.47 -2.97
C GLU A 52 -5.58 5.99 -3.20
N LEU A 53 -6.13 6.79 -2.29
CA LEU A 53 -5.99 8.25 -2.36
C LEU A 53 -4.54 8.68 -2.14
N THR A 54 -3.85 8.10 -1.16
CA THR A 54 -2.44 8.42 -0.87
C THR A 54 -1.51 8.03 -2.02
N ILE A 55 -1.81 6.93 -2.73
CA ILE A 55 -1.06 6.54 -3.94
C ILE A 55 -1.29 7.55 -5.09
N ALA A 56 -2.48 8.15 -5.16
CA ALA A 56 -2.85 9.09 -6.22
C ALA A 56 -2.35 10.53 -6.01
N LEU A 57 -1.90 10.88 -4.81
CA LEU A 57 -1.36 12.21 -4.46
C LEU A 57 0.13 12.34 -4.83
#